data_AF-A0A7J3V474-F1
#
_entry.id   AF-A0A7J3V474-F1
#
_cell.length_a   1.000
_cell.length_b   1.000
_cell.length_c   1.000
_cell.angle_alpha   90.00
_cell.angle_beta   90.00
_cell.angle_gamma   90.00
#
_symmetry.space_group_name_H-M   'P 1'
#
loop_
_entity.id
_entity.type
_entity.pdbx_description
1 polymer ?
#
loop_
_entity_poly.entity_id
_entity_poly.type
_entity_poly.pdbx_seq_one_letter_code
_entity_poly.pdbx_strand_id
1 'polypeptide(L)'
;MIDEILSLVEKHEQWRGKECLNLIPSENVMSPAVRSLLASELGHRYTARDRFYMGTRFMDEIEQCGEKLAKEVFGAETADLRPLSGHIADMIFLASFTKPGDVLMCVSPEDGGYPG
;
A
#
# COMPACT_ATOMS: atom_id res chain seq x y z
N MET A 1 -23.51 18.72 -0.02
CA MET A 1 -22.98 17.43 0.46
C MET A 1 -21.53 17.22 0.02
N ILE A 2 -21.20 17.30 -1.28
CA ILE A 2 -19.79 17.22 -1.72
C ILE A 2 -18.94 18.40 -1.25
N ASP A 3 -19.48 19.63 -1.28
CA ASP A 3 -18.76 20.84 -0.84
C ASP A 3 -18.38 20.79 0.64
N GLU A 4 -19.22 20.15 1.46
CA GLU A 4 -18.95 19.94 2.88
C GLU A 4 -17.80 18.96 3.10
N ILE A 5 -17.77 17.85 2.36
CA ILE A 5 -16.66 16.90 2.39
C ILE A 5 -15.36 17.58 1.94
N LEU A 6 -15.40 18.34 0.84
CA LEU A 6 -14.23 19.08 0.35
C LEU A 6 -13.72 20.09 1.38
N SER A 7 -14.63 20.82 2.04
CA SER A 7 -14.27 21.75 3.10
C SER A 7 -13.61 21.04 4.29
N LEU A 8 -14.12 19.87 4.68
CA LEU A 8 -13.53 19.09 5.78
C LEU A 8 -12.14 18.56 5.42
N VAL A 9 -11.95 18.09 4.18
CA VAL A 9 -10.63 17.65 3.68
C VAL A 9 -9.64 18.80 3.67
N GLU A 10 -10.03 19.98 3.18
CA GLU A 10 -9.16 21.16 3.16
C GLU A 10 -8.75 21.60 4.58
N LYS A 11 -9.70 21.61 5.52
CA LYS A 11 -9.41 21.90 6.94
C LYS A 11 -8.43 20.88 7.53
N HIS A 12 -8.59 19.60 7.23
CA HIS A 12 -7.69 18.55 7.70
C HIS A 12 -6.27 18.70 7.15
N GLU A 13 -6.14 18.94 5.83
CA GLU A 13 -4.85 19.16 5.16
C GLU A 13 -4.11 20.37 5.73
N GLN A 14 -4.83 21.47 6.01
CA GLN A 14 -4.26 22.65 6.65
C GLN A 14 -3.79 22.36 8.09
N TRP A 15 -4.67 21.75 8.90
CA TRP A 15 -4.36 21.44 10.30
C TRP A 15 -3.20 20.44 10.41
N ARG A 16 -3.31 19.26 9.80
CA ARG A 16 -2.30 18.19 9.89
C ARG A 16 -1.04 18.47 9.10
N GLY A 17 -1.16 19.13 7.95
CA GLY A 17 -0.04 19.39 7.06
C GLY A 17 0.79 20.62 7.44
N LYS A 18 0.22 21.61 8.16
CA LYS A 18 0.91 22.88 8.44
C LYS A 18 0.89 23.34 9.90
N GLU A 19 -0.11 22.95 10.68
CA GLU A 19 -0.31 23.48 12.04
C GLU A 19 0.06 22.46 13.13
N CYS A 20 0.04 21.17 12.80
CA CYS A 20 0.42 20.08 13.70
C CYS A 20 1.89 19.71 13.62
N LEU A 21 2.48 19.41 14.78
CA LEU A 21 3.66 18.57 14.86
C LEU A 21 3.22 17.09 14.93
N ASN A 22 3.46 16.35 13.85
CA ASN A 22 3.05 14.96 13.73
C ASN A 22 4.10 14.03 14.35
N LEU A 23 3.73 13.33 15.44
CA LEU A 23 4.64 12.51 16.24
C LEU A 23 4.29 11.00 16.23
N ILE A 24 3.34 10.58 15.40
CA ILE A 24 3.01 9.16 15.25
C ILE A 24 4.11 8.51 14.39
N PRO A 25 4.83 7.50 14.89
CA PRO A 25 6.04 6.98 14.25
C PRO A 25 5.79 6.24 12.92
N SER A 26 4.56 5.77 12.69
CA SER A 26 4.16 5.08 11.47
C SER A 26 3.60 6.01 10.39
N GLU A 27 3.41 7.30 10.69
CA GLU A 27 2.93 8.27 9.72
C GLU A 27 4.08 8.94 8.97
N ASN A 28 3.82 9.38 7.73
CA ASN A 28 4.79 10.11 6.93
C ASN A 28 4.09 11.02 5.90
N VAL A 29 4.85 11.93 5.29
CA VAL A 29 4.37 12.83 4.23
C VAL A 29 4.74 12.27 2.86
N MET A 30 3.74 11.96 2.05
CA MET A 30 3.92 11.45 0.69
C MET A 30 4.40 12.55 -0.26
N SER A 31 5.34 12.22 -1.15
CA SER A 31 5.84 13.19 -2.14
C SER A 31 4.75 13.62 -3.13
N PRO A 32 4.77 14.88 -3.62
CA PRO A 32 3.79 15.36 -4.60
C PRO A 32 3.70 14.50 -5.87
N ALA A 33 4.85 13.96 -6.31
CA ALA A 33 4.90 13.06 -7.47
C ALA A 33 4.07 11.79 -7.23
N VAL A 34 4.26 11.10 -6.10
CA VAL A 34 3.48 9.89 -5.78
C VAL A 34 1.99 10.22 -5.60
N ARG A 35 1.64 11.35 -4.96
CA ARG A 35 0.24 11.80 -4.86
C ARG A 35 -0.41 11.96 -6.23
N SER A 36 0.29 12.54 -7.20
CA SER A 36 -0.25 12.74 -8.55
C SER A 36 -0.49 11.43 -9.30
N LEU A 37 0.35 10.42 -9.10
CA LEU A 37 0.20 9.11 -9.72
C LEU A 37 -1.04 8.37 -9.20
N LEU A 38 -1.36 8.49 -7.90
CA LEU A 38 -2.57 7.87 -7.32
C LEU A 38 -3.88 8.45 -7.89
N ALA A 39 -3.87 9.72 -8.29
CA ALA A 39 -5.02 10.37 -8.92
C ALA A 39 -5.02 10.27 -10.46
N SER A 40 -4.07 9.52 -11.03
CA SER A 40 -3.93 9.41 -12.49
C SER A 40 -4.95 8.46 -13.10
N GLU A 41 -4.97 8.44 -14.44
CA GLU A 41 -5.79 7.55 -15.25
C GLU A 41 -5.69 6.06 -14.84
N LEU A 42 -4.54 5.64 -14.31
CA LEU A 42 -4.29 4.26 -13.87
C LEU A 42 -5.35 3.76 -12.87
N GLY A 43 -5.87 4.63 -12.01
CA GLY A 43 -6.88 4.28 -11.01
C GLY A 43 -8.24 3.88 -11.58
N HIS A 44 -8.47 4.05 -12.89
CA HIS A 44 -9.72 3.73 -13.56
C HIS A 44 -9.70 2.40 -14.32
N ARG A 45 -8.61 1.62 -14.19
CA ARG A 45 -8.31 0.50 -15.07
C ARG A 45 -8.23 -0.81 -14.30
N TYR A 46 -8.78 -1.86 -14.92
CA TYR A 46 -8.69 -3.22 -14.43
C TYR A 46 -7.50 -3.94 -15.08
N THR A 47 -6.81 -4.73 -14.26
CA THR A 47 -5.70 -5.58 -14.69
C THR A 47 -5.86 -6.98 -14.11
N ALA A 48 -5.37 -7.99 -14.81
CA ALA A 48 -5.31 -9.36 -14.29
C ALA A 48 -4.08 -10.07 -14.86
N ARG A 49 -3.44 -10.92 -14.05
CA ARG A 49 -2.20 -11.61 -14.44
C ARG A 49 -2.37 -12.62 -15.58
N ASP A 50 -3.56 -13.19 -15.69
CA ASP A 50 -3.95 -14.04 -16.80
C ASP A 50 -4.23 -13.25 -18.10
N ARG A 51 -4.02 -11.93 -18.07
CA ARG A 51 -4.28 -10.99 -19.16
C ARG A 51 -5.74 -11.04 -19.63
N PHE A 52 -6.65 -11.33 -18.70
CA PHE A 52 -8.09 -11.29 -18.98
C PHE A 52 -8.54 -9.90 -19.43
N TYR A 53 -8.07 -8.86 -18.74
CA TYR A 53 -8.29 -7.47 -19.15
C TYR A 53 -7.24 -7.04 -20.17
N MET A 54 -7.70 -6.43 -21.26
CA MET A 54 -6.86 -5.94 -22.35
C MET A 54 -6.45 -4.47 -22.12
N GLY A 55 -5.40 -4.02 -22.82
CA GLY A 55 -4.96 -2.62 -22.77
C GLY A 55 -4.08 -2.28 -21.57
N THR A 56 -3.50 -3.27 -20.90
CA THR A 56 -2.71 -3.10 -19.66
C THR A 56 -1.23 -2.86 -19.90
N ARG A 57 -0.78 -2.71 -21.16
CA ARG A 57 0.65 -2.67 -21.55
C ARG A 57 1.53 -1.85 -20.60
N PHE A 58 1.16 -0.60 -20.34
CA PHE A 58 1.98 0.28 -19.50
C PHE A 58 1.86 -0.02 -18.00
N MET A 59 0.76 -0.62 -17.54
CA MET A 59 0.64 -1.09 -16.16
C MET A 59 1.55 -2.28 -15.92
N ASP A 60 1.61 -3.22 -16.87
CA ASP A 60 2.53 -4.36 -16.81
C ASP A 60 3.99 -3.88 -16.76
N GLU A 61 4.34 -2.87 -17.57
CA GLU A 61 5.68 -2.25 -17.55
C GLU A 61 5.97 -1.54 -16.21
N ILE A 62 4.98 -0.88 -15.61
CA ILE A 62 5.10 -0.23 -14.28
C ILE A 62 5.29 -1.27 -13.17
N GLU A 63 4.50 -2.36 -13.15
CA GLU A 63 4.63 -3.45 -12.17
C GLU A 63 6.04 -4.06 -12.23
N GLN A 64 6.52 -4.38 -13.44
CA GLN A 64 7.87 -4.93 -13.64
C GLN A 64 8.98 -3.98 -13.17
N CYS A 65 8.84 -2.69 -13.48
CA CYS A 65 9.79 -1.66 -13.04
C CYS A 65 9.80 -1.56 -11.51
N GLY A 66 8.64 -1.52 -10.89
CA GLY A 66 8.49 -1.44 -9.44
C GLY A 66 9.04 -2.68 -8.73
N GLU A 67 8.73 -3.89 -9.19
CA GLU A 67 9.27 -5.12 -8.62
C GLU A 67 10.79 -5.18 -8.72
N LYS A 68 11.36 -4.73 -9.85
CA LYS A 68 12.81 -4.61 -10.03
C LYS A 68 13.41 -3.64 -9.00
N LEU A 69 12.84 -2.44 -8.87
CA LEU A 69 13.30 -1.44 -7.91
C LEU A 69 13.21 -1.94 -6.47
N ALA A 70 12.11 -2.62 -6.10
CA ALA A 70 11.96 -3.19 -4.76
C ALA A 70 13.05 -4.22 -4.47
N LYS A 71 13.34 -5.12 -5.41
CA LYS A 71 14.45 -6.09 -5.28
C LYS A 71 15.80 -5.40 -5.12
N GLU A 72 16.07 -4.35 -5.88
CA GLU A 72 17.33 -3.58 -5.79
C GLU A 72 17.47 -2.85 -4.45
N VAL A 73 16.40 -2.20 -3.98
CA VAL A 73 16.38 -1.42 -2.73
C VAL A 73 16.53 -2.32 -1.51
N PHE A 74 15.83 -3.46 -1.48
CA PHE A 74 15.79 -4.35 -0.32
C PHE A 74 16.76 -5.53 -0.41
N GLY A 75 17.49 -5.69 -1.52
CA GLY A 75 18.38 -6.83 -1.74
C GLY A 75 17.63 -8.17 -1.79
N ALA A 76 16.39 -8.17 -2.27
CA ALA A 76 15.51 -9.34 -2.27
C ALA A 76 15.62 -10.14 -3.58
N GLU A 77 15.46 -11.47 -3.50
CA GLU A 77 15.38 -12.33 -4.68
C GLU A 77 14.06 -12.12 -5.45
N THR A 78 12.97 -11.93 -4.71
CA THR A 78 11.62 -11.73 -5.23
C THR A 78 10.97 -10.49 -4.62
N ALA A 79 10.03 -9.90 -5.34
CA ALA A 79 9.17 -8.82 -4.84
C ALA A 79 7.79 -8.98 -5.48
N ASP A 80 6.75 -8.62 -4.73
CA ASP A 80 5.36 -8.59 -5.20
C ASP A 80 4.73 -7.28 -4.74
N LEU A 81 4.27 -6.47 -5.70
CA LEU A 81 3.69 -5.15 -5.44
C LEU A 81 2.17 -5.14 -5.36
N ARG A 82 1.53 -6.31 -5.51
CA ARG A 82 0.07 -6.44 -5.56
C ARG A 82 -0.64 -6.39 -4.21
N PRO A 83 -0.02 -6.76 -3.06
CA PRO A 83 -0.67 -6.59 -1.76
C PRO A 83 -1.08 -5.13 -1.53
N LEU A 84 -2.35 -4.90 -1.22
CA LEU A 84 -2.92 -3.55 -1.07
C LEU A 84 -2.43 -2.82 0.19
N SER A 85 -2.01 -3.56 1.20
CA SER A 85 -1.47 -3.04 2.46
C SER A 85 -0.66 -4.12 3.20
N GLY A 86 0.02 -3.74 4.28
CA GLY A 86 0.79 -4.66 5.11
C GLY A 86 -0.04 -5.83 5.66
N HIS A 87 -1.22 -5.54 6.23
CA HIS A 87 -2.13 -6.57 6.75
C HIS A 87 -2.57 -7.58 5.68
N ILE A 88 -2.84 -7.10 4.45
CA ILE A 88 -3.19 -7.99 3.33
C ILE A 88 -1.98 -8.87 2.94
N ALA A 89 -0.77 -8.31 2.96
CA ALA A 89 0.45 -9.08 2.70
C ALA A 89 0.65 -10.20 3.74
N ASP A 90 0.42 -9.91 5.03
CA ASP A 90 0.48 -10.92 6.10
C ASP A 90 -0.56 -12.02 5.90
N MET A 91 -1.80 -11.67 5.56
CA MET A 91 -2.83 -12.66 5.24
C MET A 91 -2.48 -13.53 4.02
N ILE A 92 -1.89 -12.94 2.98
CA ILE A 92 -1.42 -13.69 1.81
C ILE A 92 -0.31 -14.67 2.22
N PHE A 93 0.64 -14.24 3.04
CA PHE A 93 1.69 -15.09 3.57
C PHE A 93 1.10 -16.27 4.36
N LEU A 94 0.21 -16.00 5.31
CA LEU A 94 -0.44 -17.05 6.11
C LEU A 94 -1.19 -18.03 5.21
N ALA A 95 -2.00 -17.54 4.28
CA ALA A 95 -2.76 -18.41 3.36
C ALA A 95 -1.87 -19.25 2.44
N SER A 96 -0.67 -18.76 2.11
CA SER A 96 0.25 -19.45 1.20
C SER A 96 1.13 -20.49 1.90
N PHE A 97 1.50 -20.23 3.16
CA PHE A 97 2.51 -21.03 3.88
C PHE A 97 1.98 -21.79 5.09
N THR A 98 0.71 -21.64 5.44
CA THR A 98 0.10 -22.31 6.61
C THR A 98 -1.20 -23.01 6.26
N LYS A 99 -1.65 -23.87 7.15
CA LYS A 99 -2.95 -24.55 7.10
C LYS A 99 -3.73 -24.29 8.39
N PRO A 100 -5.07 -24.44 8.36
CA PRO A 100 -5.86 -24.40 9.58
C PRO A 100 -5.33 -25.40 10.62
N GLY A 101 -5.01 -24.90 11.81
CA GLY A 101 -4.45 -25.67 12.91
C GLY A 101 -2.91 -25.61 13.04
N ASP A 102 -2.20 -25.01 12.09
CA ASP A 102 -0.77 -24.76 12.24
C ASP A 102 -0.50 -23.73 13.35
N VAL A 103 0.66 -23.83 13.98
CA VAL A 103 1.09 -22.95 15.06
C VAL A 103 1.97 -21.84 14.51
N LEU A 104 1.64 -20.60 14.89
CA LEU A 104 2.39 -19.39 14.56
C LEU A 104 2.90 -18.75 15.85
N MET A 105 4.07 -18.13 15.77
CA MET A 105 4.63 -17.32 16.86
C MET A 105 4.63 -15.86 16.44
N CYS A 106 4.04 -15.00 17.26
CA CYS A 106 4.04 -13.56 17.07
C CYS A 106 4.41 -12.86 18.40
N VAL A 107 4.82 -11.60 18.29
CA VAL A 107 4.97 -10.74 19.46
C VAL A 107 3.58 -10.34 19.95
N SER A 108 3.33 -10.42 21.26
CA SER A 108 2.06 -9.98 21.85
C SER A 108 1.84 -8.49 21.59
N PRO A 109 0.62 -8.01 21.30
CA PRO A 109 0.32 -6.58 21.22
C PRO A 109 0.64 -5.82 22.52
N GLU A 110 0.54 -6.48 23.67
CA GLU A 110 0.92 -5.91 24.97
C GLU A 110 2.44 -5.62 25.04
N ASP A 111 3.23 -6.35 24.25
CA ASP A 111 4.68 -6.21 24.11
C ASP A 111 5.07 -5.44 22.83
N GLY A 112 4.13 -4.72 22.21
CA GLY A 112 4.38 -3.92 21.00
C GLY A 112 4.26 -4.69 19.68
N GLY A 113 3.72 -5.90 19.71
CA GLY A 113 3.37 -6.66 18.51
C GLY A 113 2.22 -6.05 17.70
N TYR A 114 2.14 -6.43 16.43
CA TYR A 114 1.05 -6.04 15.56
C TYR A 114 -0.19 -6.93 15.84
N PRO A 115 -1.37 -6.36 16.17
CA PRO A 115 -2.51 -7.13 16.67
C PRO A 115 -3.36 -7.81 15.60
N GLY A 116 -3.14 -7.49 14.33
CA GLY A 116 -4.03 -7.90 13.26
C GLY A 116 -3.57 -7.33 11.97
#